data_AF-A0A3G1KTA1-F1
#
_entry.id   AF-A0A3G1KTA1-F1
#
_cell.length_a   1.000
_cell.length_b   1.000
_cell.length_c   1.000
_cell.angle_alpha   90.00
_cell.angle_beta   90.00
_cell.angle_gamma   90.00
#
_symmetry.space_group_name_H-M   'P 1'
#
loop_
_entity.id
_entity.type
_entity.pdbx_description
1 polymer ?
#
loop_
_entity_poly.entity_id
_entity_poly.type
_entity_poly.pdbx_seq_one_letter_code
_entity_poly.pdbx_strand_id
1 'polypeptide(L)'
;MLVVTRKKNQVIVIGDNIVIKVIDIIDGEYVKIGVEAPKSVSIHRLEVFDTIVKENKAGQHDPITLNKTVLNELGKLFKNRAGAENKKDEETMQNKIEK
;
A
#
# COMPACT_ATOMS: atom_id res chain seq x y z
N MET A 1 0.98 25.21 17.42
CA MET A 1 0.69 25.52 16.00
C MET A 1 1.48 26.77 15.62
N LEU A 2 2.32 26.71 14.59
CA LEU A 2 3.04 27.86 14.05
C LEU A 2 2.36 28.32 12.76
N VAL A 3 2.03 29.60 12.65
CA VAL A 3 1.36 30.17 11.47
C VAL A 3 2.32 31.09 10.76
N VAL A 4 2.54 30.85 9.46
CA VAL A 4 3.45 31.64 8.63
C VAL A 4 2.83 31.85 7.27
N THR A 5 2.76 33.12 6.85
CA THR A 5 2.31 33.49 5.51
C THR A 5 3.49 33.41 4.54
N ARG A 6 3.26 32.80 3.38
CA ARG A 6 4.22 32.71 2.28
C ARG A 6 3.58 33.17 0.97
N LYS A 7 4.36 33.83 0.13
CA LYS A 7 3.99 34.15 -1.26
C LYS A 7 4.34 32.98 -2.19
N LYS A 8 3.84 33.03 -3.43
CA LYS A 8 4.24 32.10 -4.51
C LYS A 8 5.77 32.00 -4.61
N ASN A 9 6.27 30.80 -4.85
CA ASN A 9 7.69 30.41 -4.92
C ASN A 9 8.49 30.54 -3.63
N GLN A 10 7.88 30.87 -2.49
CA GLN A 10 8.58 30.85 -1.21
C GLN A 10 8.60 29.45 -0.59
N VAL A 11 9.59 29.25 0.28
CA VAL A 11 9.86 27.97 0.94
C VAL A 11 9.80 28.09 2.46
N ILE A 12 9.45 26.98 3.10
CA ILE A 12 9.49 26.75 4.55
C ILE A 12 10.31 25.49 4.77
N VAL A 13 11.27 25.53 5.68
CA VAL A 13 12.11 24.38 6.05
C VAL A 13 11.72 23.92 7.45
N ILE A 14 11.54 22.61 7.63
CA ILE A 14 11.19 21.98 8.91
C ILE A 14 12.29 20.99 9.28
N GLY A 15 12.97 21.24 10.40
CA GLY A 15 14.16 20.49 10.79
C GLY A 15 15.26 20.62 9.73
N ASP A 16 15.92 19.50 9.44
CA ASP A 16 17.07 19.50 8.52
C ASP A 16 16.74 18.94 7.12
N ASN A 17 15.62 18.21 6.98
CA ASN A 17 15.39 17.36 5.82
C ASN A 17 14.00 17.53 5.18
N ILE A 18 13.14 18.42 5.68
CA ILE A 18 11.79 18.62 5.12
C ILE A 18 11.71 20.04 4.57
N VAL A 19 11.38 20.16 3.28
CA VAL A 19 11.20 21.43 2.59
C VAL A 19 9.79 21.49 2.01
N ILE A 20 9.06 22.54 2.36
CA ILE A 20 7.73 22.84 1.84
C ILE A 20 7.85 24.06 0.93
N LYS A 21 7.45 23.94 -0.33
CA LYS A 21 7.47 25.01 -1.32
C LYS A 21 6.06 25.37 -1.77
N VAL A 22 5.72 26.65 -1.77
CA VAL A 22 4.49 27.14 -2.39
C VAL A 22 4.75 27.28 -3.89
N ILE A 23 4.22 26.36 -4.69
CA ILE A 23 4.42 26.32 -6.14
C ILE A 23 3.51 27.34 -6.83
N ASP A 24 2.23 27.35 -6.48
CA ASP A 24 1.26 28.25 -7.08
C ASP A 24 0.08 28.53 -6.16
N ILE A 25 -0.64 29.61 -6.44
CA ILE A 25 -1.88 29.98 -5.79
C ILE A 25 -2.92 30.14 -6.90
N ILE A 26 -3.92 29.27 -6.88
CA ILE A 26 -5.00 29.19 -7.86
C ILE A 26 -6.22 29.86 -7.24
N ASP A 27 -6.72 30.91 -7.89
CA ASP A 27 -7.96 31.64 -7.54
C ASP A 27 -8.02 32.19 -6.10
N GLY A 28 -6.88 32.30 -5.41
CA GLY A 28 -6.79 32.78 -4.03
C GLY A 28 -7.27 31.79 -2.96
N GLU A 29 -7.87 30.66 -3.35
CA GLU A 29 -8.40 29.64 -2.45
C GLU A 29 -7.52 28.39 -2.40
N TYR A 30 -7.03 27.93 -3.56
CA TYR A 30 -6.24 26.71 -3.66
C TYR A 30 -4.75 27.02 -3.75
N VAL A 31 -3.95 26.28 -3.00
CA VAL A 31 -2.49 26.45 -3.00
C VAL A 31 -1.85 25.14 -3.44
N LYS A 32 -1.03 25.21 -4.49
CA LYS A 32 -0.20 24.09 -4.92
C LYS A 32 1.05 24.06 -4.05
N ILE A 33 1.17 23.02 -3.24
CA ILE A 33 2.28 22.83 -2.30
C ILE A 33 3.15 21.67 -2.79
N GLY A 34 4.45 21.93 -2.92
CA GLY A 34 5.47 20.89 -3.07
C GLY A 34 6.04 20.53 -1.70
N VAL A 35 6.14 19.23 -1.41
CA VAL A 35 6.78 18.73 -0.20
C VAL A 35 7.94 17.84 -0.62
N GLU A 36 9.12 18.18 -0.16
CA GLU A 36 10.34 17.41 -0.33
C GLU A 36 10.78 16.89 1.04
N ALA A 37 10.89 15.57 1.17
CA ALA A 37 11.29 14.91 2.40
C ALA A 37 12.04 13.61 2.07
N PRO A 38 12.90 13.11 2.97
CA PRO A 38 13.57 11.83 2.80
C PRO A 38 12.57 10.68 2.82
N LYS A 39 12.94 9.54 2.20
CA LYS A 39 12.08 8.34 2.09
C LYS A 39 11.66 7.74 3.44
N SER A 40 12.35 8.08 4.52
CA SER A 40 12.00 7.66 5.89
C SER A 40 10.72 8.33 6.40
N VAL A 41 10.33 9.48 5.82
CA VAL A 41 9.13 10.21 6.20
C VAL A 41 8.05 9.99 5.15
N SER A 42 6.95 9.36 5.55
CA SER A 42 5.80 9.19 4.67
C SER A 42 4.98 10.47 4.58
N ILE A 43 4.62 10.87 3.36
CA ILE A 43 3.80 12.04 3.09
C ILE A 43 2.44 11.55 2.59
N HIS A 44 1.38 11.90 3.31
CA HIS A 44 0.02 11.57 2.94
C HIS A 44 -0.85 12.82 2.99
N ARG A 45 -1.91 12.80 2.20
CA ARG A 45 -3.01 13.77 2.34
C ARG A 45 -3.86 13.35 3.53
N LEU A 46 -4.27 14.31 4.36
CA LEU A 46 -4.93 14.04 5.64
C LEU A 46 -6.19 13.20 5.47
N GLU A 47 -6.99 13.49 4.45
CA GLU A 47 -8.24 12.78 4.15
C GLU A 47 -8.02 11.30 3.83
N VAL A 48 -6.89 10.99 3.18
CA VAL A 48 -6.50 9.61 2.86
C VAL A 48 -5.97 8.92 4.11
N PHE A 49 -5.16 9.61 4.91
CA PHE A 49 -4.61 9.08 6.15
C PHE A 49 -5.69 8.70 7.15
N ASP A 50 -6.69 9.57 7.35
CA ASP A 50 -7.80 9.33 8.27
C ASP A 50 -8.63 8.11 7.88
N THR A 51 -8.81 7.87 6.58
CA THR A 51 -9.53 6.70 6.07
C THR A 51 -8.77 5.42 6.37
N ILE A 52 -7.45 5.39 6.09
CA ILE A 52 -6.58 4.24 6.37
C ILE A 52 -6.55 3.93 7.88
N VAL A 53 -6.44 4.95 8.73
CA VAL A 53 -6.42 4.76 10.19
C VAL A 53 -7.77 4.25 10.70
N LYS A 54 -8.89 4.74 10.15
CA LYS A 54 -10.23 4.25 10.50
C LYS A 54 -10.46 2.81 10.05
N GLU A 55 -10.08 2.46 8.83
CA GLU A 55 -10.20 1.09 8.30
C GLU A 55 -9.31 0.11 9.06
N ASN A 56 -8.08 0.47 9.39
CA ASN A 56 -7.21 -0.37 10.22
C ASN A 56 -7.77 -0.56 11.63
N LYS A 57 -8.39 0.46 12.22
CA LYS A 57 -9.08 0.34 13.52
C LYS A 57 -10.36 -0.51 13.40
N ALA A 58 -11.12 -0.39 12.31
CA ALA A 58 -12.31 -1.20 12.07
C ALA A 58 -11.96 -2.67 11.78
N GLY A 59 -10.85 -2.94 11.09
CA GLY A 59 -10.30 -4.28 10.86
C GLY A 59 -9.57 -4.87 12.06
N GLN A 60 -9.34 -4.09 13.12
CA GLN A 60 -8.89 -4.56 14.42
C GLN A 60 -10.04 -5.02 15.34
N HIS A 61 -11.27 -5.06 14.83
CA HIS A 61 -12.36 -5.70 15.56
C HIS A 61 -12.27 -7.22 15.47
N ASP A 62 -12.20 -7.77 16.68
CA ASP A 62 -12.16 -9.15 17.12
C ASP A 62 -10.95 -9.95 16.63
N PRO A 63 -10.12 -10.50 17.54
CA PRO A 63 -9.36 -11.69 17.18
C PRO A 63 -10.41 -12.71 16.80
N ILE A 64 -10.65 -12.84 15.49
CA ILE A 64 -11.42 -13.92 14.90
C ILE A 64 -11.01 -15.13 15.72
N THR A 65 -11.99 -15.78 16.33
CA THR A 65 -11.93 -17.19 16.64
C THR A 65 -11.44 -17.85 15.35
N LEU A 66 -10.11 -17.93 15.20
CA LEU A 66 -9.43 -18.50 14.06
C LEU A 66 -9.73 -19.98 14.22
N ASN A 67 -10.93 -20.36 13.80
CA ASN A 67 -11.35 -21.73 13.79
C ASN A 67 -10.40 -22.36 12.78
N LYS A 68 -9.41 -23.11 13.30
CA LYS A 68 -8.30 -23.69 12.53
C LYS A 68 -8.79 -24.41 11.27
N THR A 69 -10.06 -24.82 11.28
CA THR A 69 -10.87 -25.31 10.16
C THR A 69 -10.86 -24.40 8.92
N VAL A 70 -11.18 -23.10 9.03
CA VAL A 70 -11.27 -22.19 7.86
C VAL A 70 -9.90 -21.98 7.23
N LEU A 71 -8.86 -21.84 8.05
CA LEU A 71 -7.48 -21.71 7.58
C LEU A 71 -7.00 -22.99 6.87
N ASN A 72 -7.41 -24.16 7.37
CA ASN A 72 -7.06 -25.44 6.75
C ASN A 72 -7.82 -25.66 5.43
N GLU A 73 -9.07 -25.20 5.32
CA GLU A 73 -9.85 -25.24 4.08
C GLU A 73 -9.28 -24.30 3.02
N LEU A 74 -8.89 -23.08 3.39
CA LEU A 74 -8.16 -22.17 2.51
C LEU A 74 -6.83 -22.78 2.04
N GLY A 75 -6.05 -23.36 2.96
CA GLY A 75 -4.80 -24.03 2.62
C GLY A 75 -4.97 -25.15 1.59
N LYS A 76 -6.05 -25.93 1.68
CA LYS A 76 -6.38 -26.99 0.70
C LYS A 76 -6.75 -26.42 -0.68
N LEU A 77 -7.47 -25.30 -0.73
CA LEU A 77 -7.84 -24.62 -1.98
C LEU A 77 -6.61 -24.09 -2.73
N PHE A 78 -5.64 -23.53 -2.02
CA PHE A 78 -4.40 -23.06 -2.64
C PHE A 78 -3.46 -24.21 -3.06
N LYS A 79 -3.41 -25.30 -2.28
CA LYS A 79 -2.58 -26.48 -2.60
C LYS A 79 -3.08 -27.24 -3.84
N ASN A 80 -4.38 -27.24 -4.09
CA ASN A 80 -4.98 -27.90 -5.26
C ASN A 80 -4.72 -27.15 -6.58
N ARG A 81 -4.40 -25.85 -6.56
CA ARG A 81 -3.98 -25.12 -7.77
C ARG A 81 -2.51 -25.33 -8.11
N ALA A 82 -1.64 -25.50 -7.10
CA ALA A 82 -0.21 -25.77 -7.31
C ALA A 82 0.07 -27.20 -7.82
N GLY A 83 -0.88 -28.14 -7.69
CA GLY A 83 -0.72 -29.53 -8.11
C GLY A 83 -1.15 -29.87 -9.54
N ALA A 84 -1.73 -28.92 -10.29
CA ALA A 84 -2.31 -29.19 -11.61
C ALA A 84 -1.34 -28.96 -12.79
N GLU A 85 -0.14 -28.42 -12.55
CA GLU A 85 0.82 -28.13 -13.64
C GLU A 85 1.89 -29.21 -13.84
N ASN A 86 2.14 -30.10 -12.87
CA ASN A 86 3.24 -31.09 -12.98
C ASN A 86 2.82 -32.51 -13.40
N LYS A 87 1.60 -32.73 -13.92
CA LYS A 87 1.16 -34.08 -14.35
C LYS A 87 0.98 -34.28 -15.86
N LYS A 88 1.22 -33.25 -16.69
CA LYS A 88 1.10 -33.40 -18.16
C LYS A 88 2.42 -33.80 -18.86
N ASP A 89 3.56 -33.63 -18.20
CA ASP A 89 4.86 -33.83 -18.85
C ASP A 89 5.44 -35.25 -18.69
N GLU A 90 4.98 -36.05 -17.71
CA GLU A 90 5.46 -37.43 -17.53
C GLU A 90 4.74 -38.46 -18.43
N GLU A 91 3.45 -38.26 -18.74
CA GLU A 91 2.67 -39.26 -19.50
C GLU A 91 3.00 -39.25 -21.01
N THR A 92 3.60 -38.17 -21.51
CA THR A 92 4.00 -38.05 -22.93
C THR A 92 5.37 -38.70 -23.21
N MET A 93 6.20 -38.94 -22.18
CA MET A 93 7.54 -39.53 -22.37
C MET A 93 7.55 -41.07 -22.37
N GLN A 94 6.57 -41.73 -21.75
CA GLN A 94 6.49 -43.20 -21.74
C GLN A 94 5.98 -43.80 -23.06
N ASN A 95 5.10 -43.10 -23.80
CA ASN A 95 4.58 -43.61 -25.09
C ASN A 95 5.51 -43.39 -26.29
N LYS A 96 6.75 -42.91 -26.07
CA LYS A 96 7.77 -42.77 -27.13
C LYS A 96 8.94 -43.76 -27.01
N ILE A 97 8.90 -44.67 -26.03
CA ILE A 97 9.92 -45.71 -25.83
C ILE A 97 9.41 -47.10 -26.26
N GLU A 98 8.11 -47.28 -26.55
CA GLU A 98 7.53 -48.55 -27.02
C GLU A 98 6.91 -48.53 -28.45
N LYS A 99 7.28 -47.56 -29.31
CA LYS A 99 7.07 -47.67 -30.76
C LYS A 99 8.28 -47.20 -31.56
#